data_AF-A0A7C6UCG2-F1
#
_entry.id   AF-A0A7C6UCG2-F1
#
_cell.length_a   1.000
_cell.length_b   1.000
_cell.length_c   1.000
_cell.angle_alpha   90.00
_cell.angle_beta   90.00
_cell.angle_gamma   90.00
#
_symmetry.space_group_name_H-M   'P 1'
#
loop_
_entity.id
_entity.type
_entity.pdbx_description
1 polymer ?
#
loop_
_entity_poly.entity_id
_entity_poly.type
_entity_poly.pdbx_seq_one_letter_code
_entity_poly.pdbx_strand_id
1 'polypeptide(L)'
;MIISLLTAFALPVLIWFLWYKIAGYNQNTLLIAQLAIFLGAAVLAVTFSRDIGQLGLNGSNLLKALAVLLFSYVIIYAAGFLVNYVLATDVALLRQNYSWSGFLDNWLLTGFGEELLFAGVLFSLVSKKMSGKKRWLCILIVALLFALWHLPGYIATGRQIGSIIGRLALNTVSWIIFGAIYALSGNLWLVAMAHGSTDYPLVPLITNQPVFGVIFMALLVAGAWFTNRSAVGKSLK
;
A
#
# COMPACT_ATOMS: atom_id res chain seq x y z
N MET A 1 8.11 -9.90 16.38
CA MET A 1 8.79 -8.62 16.03
C MET A 1 10.18 -8.84 15.45
N ILE A 2 11.18 -9.32 16.21
CA ILE A 2 12.54 -9.54 15.66
C ILE A 2 12.49 -10.51 14.47
N ILE A 3 11.82 -11.66 14.65
CA ILE A 3 11.60 -12.64 13.57
C ILE A 3 10.94 -11.98 12.36
N SER A 4 9.86 -11.22 12.57
CA SER A 4 9.14 -10.51 11.51
C SER A 4 10.02 -9.52 10.73
N LEU A 5 10.88 -8.77 11.43
CA LEU A 5 11.84 -7.85 10.82
C LEU A 5 12.92 -8.61 10.04
N LEU A 6 13.49 -9.66 10.62
CA LEU A 6 14.48 -10.49 9.94
C LEU A 6 13.91 -11.10 8.67
N THR A 7 12.71 -11.68 8.72
CA THR A 7 12.03 -12.22 7.54
C THR A 7 11.74 -11.13 6.49
N ALA A 8 11.23 -9.97 6.93
CA ALA A 8 10.89 -8.86 6.03
C ALA A 8 12.11 -8.33 5.26
N PHE A 9 13.30 -8.31 5.86
CA PHE A 9 14.51 -7.77 5.23
C PHE A 9 15.41 -8.85 4.61
N ALA A 10 15.44 -10.06 5.13
CA ALA A 10 16.19 -11.16 4.52
C ALA A 10 15.61 -11.55 3.16
N LEU A 11 14.28 -11.58 3.04
CA LEU A 11 13.63 -12.04 1.81
C LEU A 11 13.95 -11.15 0.59
N PRO A 12 13.83 -9.81 0.62
CA PRO A 12 14.25 -8.96 -0.48
C PRO A 12 15.74 -9.07 -0.81
N VAL A 13 16.60 -9.20 0.21
CA VAL A 13 18.04 -9.37 0.01
C VAL A 13 18.32 -10.67 -0.74
N LEU A 14 17.71 -11.77 -0.31
CA LEU A 14 17.83 -13.07 -0.99
C LEU A 14 17.25 -13.01 -2.41
N ILE A 15 16.10 -12.36 -2.60
CA ILE A 15 15.50 -12.20 -3.93
C ILE A 15 16.45 -11.44 -4.86
N TRP A 16 16.94 -10.27 -4.45
CA TRP A 16 17.71 -9.39 -5.31
C TRP A 16 19.15 -9.85 -5.55
N PHE A 17 19.83 -10.35 -4.52
CA PHE A 17 21.26 -10.68 -4.60
C PHE A 17 21.56 -12.16 -4.82
N LEU A 18 20.59 -13.06 -4.60
CA LEU A 18 20.74 -14.49 -4.84
C LEU A 18 19.83 -14.98 -5.97
N TRP A 19 18.52 -14.87 -5.80
CA TRP A 19 17.55 -15.44 -6.74
C TRP A 19 17.65 -14.84 -8.14
N TYR A 20 17.55 -13.51 -8.28
CA TYR A 20 17.64 -12.88 -9.61
C TYR A 20 19.00 -13.02 -10.27
N LYS A 21 20.07 -13.22 -9.49
CA LYS A 21 21.40 -13.50 -10.04
C LYS A 21 21.47 -14.91 -10.68
N ILE A 22 20.73 -15.87 -10.13
CA ILE A 22 20.71 -17.26 -10.60
C ILE A 22 19.66 -17.46 -11.70
N ALA A 23 18.44 -16.99 -11.47
CA ALA A 23 17.28 -17.23 -12.33
C ALA A 23 17.05 -16.14 -13.40
N GLY A 24 17.78 -15.02 -13.31
CA GLY A 24 17.57 -13.84 -14.14
C GLY A 24 16.36 -13.00 -13.69
N TYR A 25 16.37 -11.72 -14.03
CA TYR A 25 15.25 -10.81 -13.78
C TYR A 25 14.32 -10.75 -14.99
N ASN A 26 13.11 -11.29 -14.87
CA ASN A 26 12.06 -11.27 -15.88
C ASN A 26 10.68 -11.33 -15.21
N GLN A 27 9.59 -11.27 -15.99
CA GLN A 27 8.23 -11.26 -15.44
C GLN A 27 7.93 -12.49 -14.57
N ASN A 28 8.35 -13.68 -15.00
CA ASN A 28 8.07 -14.91 -14.24
C ASN A 28 8.81 -14.92 -12.91
N THR A 29 10.09 -14.52 -12.89
CA THR A 29 10.87 -14.47 -11.65
C THR A 29 10.40 -13.34 -10.73
N LEU A 30 9.87 -12.24 -11.27
CA LEU A 30 9.19 -11.18 -10.51
C LEU A 30 7.93 -11.69 -9.83
N LEU A 31 7.05 -12.38 -10.55
CA LEU A 31 5.81 -12.95 -10.00
C LEU A 31 6.10 -13.94 -8.86
N ILE A 32 7.10 -14.81 -9.04
CA ILE A 32 7.52 -15.77 -8.01
C ILE A 32 8.02 -15.01 -6.77
N ALA A 33 8.80 -13.95 -6.95
CA ALA A 33 9.29 -13.13 -5.84
C ALA A 33 8.14 -12.43 -5.09
N GLN A 34 7.19 -11.80 -5.80
CA GLN A 34 6.03 -11.15 -5.20
C GLN A 34 5.14 -12.17 -4.46
N LEU A 35 4.91 -13.34 -5.05
CA LEU A 35 4.18 -14.43 -4.40
C LEU A 35 4.90 -14.91 -3.13
N ALA A 36 6.23 -15.05 -3.16
CA ALA A 36 7.00 -15.43 -1.98
C ALA A 36 6.90 -14.37 -0.86
N ILE A 37 6.91 -13.09 -1.20
CA ILE A 37 6.70 -11.98 -0.25
C ILE A 37 5.28 -12.05 0.33
N PHE A 38 4.26 -12.19 -0.51
CA PHE A 38 2.86 -12.33 -0.08
C PHE A 38 2.68 -13.53 0.86
N LEU A 39 3.19 -14.70 0.50
CA LEU A 39 3.09 -15.91 1.33
C LEU A 39 3.86 -15.77 2.63
N GLY A 40 5.05 -15.16 2.60
CA GLY A 40 5.82 -14.84 3.79
C GLY A 40 5.05 -13.90 4.74
N ALA A 41 4.42 -12.86 4.20
CA ALA A 41 3.56 -11.96 4.95
C ALA A 41 2.36 -12.69 5.56
N ALA A 42 1.70 -13.56 4.80
CA ALA A 42 0.58 -14.37 5.28
C ALA A 42 0.98 -15.33 6.41
N VAL A 43 2.12 -16.02 6.26
CA VAL A 43 2.66 -16.91 7.32
C VAL A 43 2.96 -16.11 8.59
N LEU A 44 3.58 -14.93 8.47
CA LEU A 44 3.84 -14.05 9.61
C LEU A 44 2.53 -13.57 10.25
N ALA A 45 1.52 -13.19 9.45
CA ALA A 45 0.22 -12.76 9.94
C ALA A 45 -0.49 -13.85 10.73
N VAL A 46 -0.46 -15.09 10.25
CA VAL A 46 -1.01 -16.26 10.97
C VAL A 46 -0.20 -16.54 12.24
N THR A 47 1.12 -16.58 12.14
CA THR A 47 2.04 -16.87 13.27
C THR A 47 1.87 -15.88 14.41
N PHE A 48 1.74 -14.59 14.09
CA PHE A 48 1.60 -13.51 15.07
C PHE A 48 0.14 -13.07 15.28
N SER A 49 -0.84 -13.85 14.82
CA SER A 49 -2.27 -13.48 14.89
C SER A 49 -2.75 -13.13 16.30
N ARG A 50 -2.28 -13.87 17.32
CA ARG A 50 -2.55 -13.59 18.74
C ARG A 50 -2.01 -12.23 19.19
N ASP A 51 -0.94 -11.75 18.56
CA ASP A 51 -0.29 -10.48 18.91
C ASP A 51 -0.79 -9.30 18.09
N ILE A 52 -1.24 -9.53 16.86
CA ILE A 52 -1.67 -8.52 15.92
C ILE A 52 -3.11 -8.07 16.20
N GLY A 53 -3.97 -8.97 16.69
CA GLY A 53 -5.40 -8.71 16.83
C GLY A 53 -6.12 -8.74 15.48
N GLN A 54 -7.21 -7.98 15.35
CA GLN A 54 -7.99 -7.97 14.11
C GLN A 54 -7.31 -7.12 13.04
N LEU A 55 -6.99 -7.74 11.90
CA LEU A 55 -6.45 -7.09 10.71
C LEU A 55 -7.47 -6.25 9.94
N GLY A 56 -8.76 -6.36 10.28
CA GLY A 56 -9.82 -5.69 9.54
C GLY A 56 -10.10 -6.29 8.16
N LEU A 57 -9.78 -7.58 7.96
CA LEU A 57 -10.04 -8.33 6.72
C LEU A 57 -11.45 -8.92 6.59
N ASN A 58 -12.43 -8.48 7.40
CA ASN A 58 -13.80 -8.98 7.31
C ASN A 58 -14.60 -8.39 6.13
N GLY A 59 -15.71 -9.04 5.75
CA GLY A 59 -16.55 -8.63 4.62
C GLY A 59 -17.18 -7.24 4.76
N SER A 60 -17.56 -6.83 5.98
CA SER A 60 -18.07 -5.47 6.22
C SER A 60 -17.00 -4.41 5.91
N ASN A 61 -15.76 -4.67 6.30
CA ASN A 61 -14.63 -3.79 5.99
C ASN A 61 -14.30 -3.78 4.50
N LEU A 62 -14.42 -4.92 3.81
CA LEU A 62 -14.30 -4.97 2.36
C LEU A 62 -15.33 -4.05 1.67
N LEU A 63 -16.60 -4.14 2.05
CA LEU A 63 -17.65 -3.28 1.48
C LEU A 63 -17.40 -1.80 1.75
N LYS A 64 -16.97 -1.44 2.96
CA LYS A 64 -16.59 -0.06 3.29
C LYS A 64 -15.39 0.41 2.45
N ALA A 65 -14.38 -0.43 2.27
CA ALA A 65 -13.21 -0.12 1.45
C ALA A 65 -13.60 0.13 -0.01
N LEU A 66 -14.41 -0.77 -0.59
CA LEU A 66 -14.93 -0.63 -1.95
C LEU A 66 -15.76 0.64 -2.11
N ALA A 67 -16.63 0.98 -1.14
CA ALA A 67 -17.44 2.20 -1.19
C ALA A 67 -16.57 3.47 -1.18
N VAL A 68 -15.58 3.53 -0.29
CA VAL A 68 -14.64 4.67 -0.22
C VAL A 68 -13.83 4.77 -1.52
N LEU A 69 -13.31 3.64 -2.00
CA LEU A 69 -12.50 3.59 -3.20
C LEU A 69 -13.28 4.03 -4.44
N LEU A 70 -14.48 3.47 -4.64
CA LEU A 70 -15.37 3.80 -5.75
C LEU A 70 -15.74 5.29 -5.72
N PHE A 71 -16.11 5.81 -4.56
CA PHE A 71 -16.39 7.23 -4.39
C PHE A 71 -15.19 8.09 -4.80
N SER A 72 -13.98 7.78 -4.31
CA SER A 72 -12.77 8.52 -4.67
C SER A 72 -12.49 8.47 -6.18
N TYR A 73 -12.63 7.31 -6.82
CA TYR A 73 -12.46 7.19 -8.28
C TYR A 73 -13.48 8.02 -9.06
N VAL A 74 -14.75 8.01 -8.65
CA VAL A 74 -15.81 8.80 -9.29
C VAL A 74 -15.50 10.30 -9.20
N ILE A 75 -15.05 10.77 -8.03
CA ILE A 75 -14.67 12.18 -7.86
C ILE A 75 -13.49 12.56 -8.76
N ILE A 76 -12.44 11.73 -8.82
CA ILE A 76 -11.28 12.00 -9.68
C ILE A 76 -11.68 11.97 -11.17
N TYR A 77 -12.50 11.01 -11.57
CA TYR A 77 -13.00 10.91 -12.94
C TYR A 77 -13.83 12.15 -13.32
N ALA A 78 -14.77 12.56 -12.47
CA ALA A 78 -15.60 13.74 -12.70
C ALA A 78 -14.78 15.03 -12.74
N ALA A 79 -13.78 15.17 -11.84
CA ALA A 79 -12.87 16.30 -11.86
C ALA A 79 -12.02 16.33 -13.13
N GLY A 80 -11.49 15.19 -13.57
CA GLY A 80 -10.75 15.08 -14.84
C GLY A 80 -11.60 15.43 -16.05
N PHE A 81 -12.84 14.93 -16.09
CA PHE A 81 -13.81 15.29 -17.13
C PHE A 81 -14.09 16.79 -17.17
N LEU A 82 -14.31 17.41 -16.00
CA LEU A 82 -14.54 18.85 -15.90
C LEU A 82 -13.32 19.66 -16.37
N VAL A 83 -12.10 19.24 -16.03
CA VAL A 83 -10.87 19.88 -16.49
C VAL A 83 -10.77 19.83 -18.01
N ASN A 84 -11.00 18.66 -18.62
CA ASN A 84 -11.01 18.52 -20.08
C ASN A 84 -12.07 19.43 -20.72
N TYR A 85 -13.27 19.48 -20.14
CA TYR A 85 -14.35 20.31 -20.64
C TYR A 85 -14.06 21.81 -20.55
N VAL A 86 -13.59 22.30 -19.39
CA VAL A 86 -13.38 23.73 -19.13
C VAL A 86 -12.12 24.26 -19.82
N LEU A 87 -11.04 23.47 -19.82
CA LEU A 87 -9.74 23.88 -20.37
C LEU A 87 -9.53 23.43 -21.82
N ALA A 88 -10.50 22.75 -22.42
CA ALA A 88 -10.40 22.16 -23.76
C ALA A 88 -9.12 21.30 -23.92
N THR A 89 -8.82 20.48 -22.92
CA THR A 89 -7.67 19.56 -22.91
C THR A 89 -8.10 18.13 -23.18
N ASP A 90 -7.19 17.31 -23.71
CA ASP A 90 -7.42 15.88 -23.98
C ASP A 90 -6.64 14.98 -23.01
N VAL A 91 -6.80 15.21 -21.70
CA VAL A 91 -6.15 14.35 -20.71
C VAL A 91 -6.87 13.01 -20.64
N ALA A 92 -6.14 11.91 -20.76
CA ALA A 92 -6.70 10.56 -20.72
C ALA A 92 -7.36 10.25 -19.37
N LEU A 93 -8.69 10.06 -19.38
CA LEU A 93 -9.47 9.75 -18.16
C LEU A 93 -9.45 8.27 -17.81
N LEU A 94 -9.40 7.39 -18.81
CA LEU A 94 -9.36 5.94 -18.65
C LEU A 94 -8.12 5.37 -19.33
N ARG A 95 -7.70 4.19 -18.91
CA ARG A 95 -6.65 3.45 -19.61
C ARG A 95 -7.16 2.99 -20.97
N GLN A 96 -6.26 2.96 -21.95
CA GLN A 96 -6.55 2.33 -23.24
C GLN A 96 -6.74 0.82 -23.07
N ASN A 97 -5.92 0.19 -22.22
CA ASN A 97 -5.96 -1.25 -21.97
C ASN A 97 -5.90 -1.53 -20.46
N TYR A 98 -6.80 -2.40 -20.02
CA TYR A 98 -6.78 -3.02 -18.70
C TYR A 98 -6.27 -4.44 -18.83
N SER A 99 -5.38 -4.85 -17.92
CA SER A 99 -4.80 -6.19 -17.90
C SER A 99 -5.15 -6.88 -16.60
N TRP A 100 -5.64 -8.11 -16.70
CA TRP A 100 -5.83 -8.98 -15.55
C TRP A 100 -4.53 -9.29 -14.83
N SER A 101 -3.43 -9.53 -15.55
CA SER A 101 -2.13 -9.72 -14.92
C SER A 101 -1.68 -8.45 -14.21
N GLY A 102 -1.79 -7.28 -14.86
CA GLY A 102 -1.47 -6.01 -14.24
C GLY A 102 -2.27 -5.76 -12.95
N PHE A 103 -3.56 -6.12 -12.95
CA PHE A 103 -4.38 -6.06 -11.74
C PHE A 103 -3.89 -7.01 -10.66
N LEU A 104 -3.72 -8.30 -10.96
CA LEU A 104 -3.29 -9.31 -9.98
C LEU A 104 -1.90 -8.98 -9.39
N ASP A 105 -0.96 -8.59 -10.25
CA ASP A 105 0.43 -8.32 -9.84
C ASP A 105 0.49 -7.12 -8.89
N ASN A 106 -0.18 -6.03 -9.25
CA ASN A 106 -0.05 -4.76 -8.51
C ASN A 106 -1.04 -4.67 -7.34
N TRP A 107 -2.27 -5.15 -7.48
CA TRP A 107 -3.28 -5.02 -6.42
C TRP A 107 -3.20 -6.15 -5.40
N LEU A 108 -3.00 -7.38 -5.85
CA LEU A 108 -3.00 -8.55 -4.97
C LEU A 108 -1.60 -8.91 -4.49
N LEU A 109 -0.65 -9.14 -5.40
CA LEU A 109 0.66 -9.64 -5.00
C LEU A 109 1.52 -8.55 -4.36
N THR A 110 1.57 -7.36 -4.96
CA THR A 110 2.29 -6.20 -4.42
C THR A 110 1.45 -5.47 -3.37
N GLY A 111 0.39 -4.75 -3.76
CA GLY A 111 -0.36 -3.86 -2.86
C GLY A 111 -0.90 -4.59 -1.62
N PHE A 112 -1.62 -5.68 -1.79
CA PHE A 112 -2.11 -6.45 -0.65
C PHE A 112 -0.99 -7.19 0.09
N GLY A 113 -0.04 -7.81 -0.61
CA GLY A 113 1.07 -8.55 0.02
C GLY A 113 1.96 -7.67 0.91
N GLU A 114 2.35 -6.50 0.39
CA GLU A 114 3.13 -5.51 1.14
C GLU A 114 2.31 -4.93 2.29
N GLU A 115 1.06 -4.52 2.08
CA GLU A 115 0.27 -3.98 3.20
C GLU A 115 -0.04 -5.02 4.27
N LEU A 116 -0.23 -6.30 3.91
CA LEU A 116 -0.35 -7.38 4.88
C LEU A 116 0.89 -7.46 5.78
N LEU A 117 2.09 -7.31 5.19
CA LEU A 117 3.34 -7.29 5.95
C LEU A 117 3.48 -6.00 6.79
N PHE A 118 3.34 -4.84 6.17
CA PHE A 118 3.67 -3.57 6.80
C PHE A 118 2.54 -3.04 7.70
N ALA A 119 1.33 -2.91 7.19
CA ALA A 119 0.18 -2.47 7.98
C ALA A 119 -0.35 -3.60 8.88
N GLY A 120 -0.47 -4.82 8.34
CA GLY A 120 -1.00 -5.96 9.08
C GLY A 120 -0.07 -6.44 10.19
N VAL A 121 1.16 -6.85 9.84
CA VAL A 121 2.10 -7.46 10.78
C VAL A 121 2.94 -6.41 11.53
N LEU A 122 3.77 -5.64 10.82
CA LEU A 122 4.79 -4.80 11.45
C LEU A 122 4.17 -3.65 12.25
N PHE A 123 3.23 -2.91 11.67
CA PHE A 123 2.56 -1.81 12.35
C PHE A 123 1.78 -2.27 13.58
N SER A 124 1.06 -3.39 13.51
CA SER A 124 0.33 -3.93 14.66
C SER A 124 1.27 -4.35 15.79
N LEU A 125 2.37 -5.04 15.47
CA LEU A 125 3.38 -5.44 16.46
C LEU A 125 4.08 -4.24 17.11
N VAL A 126 4.45 -3.23 16.32
CA VAL A 126 5.05 -1.98 16.83
C VAL A 126 4.05 -1.23 17.71
N SER A 127 2.80 -1.09 17.25
CA SER A 127 1.74 -0.40 17.98
C SER A 127 1.44 -1.06 19.33
N LYS A 128 1.42 -2.39 19.39
CA LYS A 128 1.24 -3.16 20.63
C LYS A 128 2.36 -2.88 21.63
N LYS A 129 3.62 -2.82 21.18
CA LYS A 129 4.76 -2.49 22.06
C LYS A 129 4.74 -1.04 22.56
N MET A 130 4.21 -0.11 21.79
CA MET A 130 4.24 1.32 22.11
C MET A 130 2.98 1.81 22.85
N SER A 131 2.13 0.90 23.34
CA SER A 131 0.89 1.18 24.10
C SER A 131 -0.17 2.03 23.36
N GLY A 132 -0.11 2.09 22.01
CA GLY A 132 -1.10 2.78 21.17
C GLY A 132 -1.10 4.33 21.23
N LYS A 133 -0.66 4.96 22.32
CA LYS A 133 -0.64 6.42 22.50
C LYS A 133 0.31 7.17 21.56
N LYS A 134 1.29 6.46 20.97
CA LYS A 134 2.30 7.01 20.05
C LYS A 134 2.07 6.53 18.60
N ARG A 135 0.81 6.47 18.16
CA ARG A 135 0.43 5.90 16.86
C ARG A 135 1.15 6.56 15.67
N TRP A 136 1.34 7.88 15.72
CA TRP A 136 2.09 8.61 14.69
C TRP A 136 3.56 8.16 14.61
N LEU A 137 4.18 7.81 15.74
CA LEU A 137 5.57 7.33 15.77
C LEU A 137 5.63 5.89 15.24
N CYS A 138 4.62 5.07 15.50
CA CYS A 138 4.49 3.75 14.85
C CYS A 138 4.38 3.89 13.33
N ILE A 139 3.62 4.88 12.84
CA ILE A 139 3.54 5.18 11.40
C ILE A 139 4.94 5.54 10.88
N LEU A 140 5.64 6.47 11.51
CA LEU A 140 6.97 6.90 11.06
C LEU A 140 7.99 5.75 11.05
N ILE A 141 8.01 4.92 12.08
CA ILE A 141 8.93 3.77 12.16
C ILE A 141 8.68 2.81 10.99
N VAL A 142 7.43 2.43 10.76
CA VAL A 142 7.12 1.46 9.71
C VAL A 142 7.27 2.08 8.31
N ALA A 143 7.06 3.38 8.15
CA ALA A 143 7.35 4.09 6.90
C ALA A 143 8.83 4.00 6.52
N LEU A 144 9.72 4.20 7.50
CA LEU A 144 11.16 4.06 7.30
C LEU A 144 11.54 2.61 6.97
N LEU A 145 10.92 1.63 7.64
CA LEU A 145 11.13 0.21 7.33
C LEU A 145 10.66 -0.12 5.90
N PHE A 146 9.51 0.40 5.47
CA PHE A 146 8.99 0.23 4.11
C PHE A 146 9.93 0.83 3.07
N ALA A 147 10.45 2.04 3.31
CA ALA A 147 11.45 2.63 2.42
C ALA A 147 12.72 1.77 2.34
N LEU A 148 13.29 1.37 3.49
CA LEU A 148 14.51 0.55 3.54
C LEU A 148 14.32 -0.83 2.91
N TRP A 149 13.12 -1.39 2.95
CA TRP A 149 12.80 -2.67 2.32
C TRP A 149 13.04 -2.69 0.80
N HIS A 150 12.92 -1.53 0.15
CA HIS A 150 13.18 -1.36 -1.29
C HIS A 150 14.66 -1.20 -1.62
N LEU A 151 15.51 -0.86 -0.63
CA LEU A 151 16.91 -0.53 -0.84
C LEU A 151 17.72 -1.64 -1.53
N PRO A 152 17.57 -2.95 -1.19
CA PRO A 152 18.26 -4.03 -1.89
C PRO A 152 18.06 -4.00 -3.40
N GLY A 153 16.83 -3.77 -3.87
CA GLY A 153 16.53 -3.71 -5.29
C GLY A 153 17.11 -2.49 -5.98
N TYR A 154 17.12 -1.33 -5.30
CA TYR A 154 17.76 -0.13 -5.83
C TYR A 154 19.28 -0.28 -5.99
N ILE A 155 19.93 -0.94 -5.04
CA ILE A 155 21.37 -1.25 -5.10
C ILE A 155 21.64 -2.29 -6.20
N ALA A 156 20.89 -3.39 -6.22
CA ALA A 156 21.09 -4.48 -7.17
C ALA A 156 20.88 -4.06 -8.63
N THR A 157 20.02 -3.06 -8.87
CA THR A 157 19.78 -2.47 -10.20
C THR A 157 20.75 -1.34 -10.55
N GLY A 158 21.76 -1.07 -9.72
CA GLY A 158 22.81 -0.08 -10.01
C GLY A 158 22.32 1.36 -10.07
N ARG A 159 21.26 1.71 -9.33
CA ARG A 159 20.71 3.09 -9.36
C ARG A 159 21.70 4.08 -8.75
N GLN A 160 21.74 5.29 -9.32
CA GLN A 160 22.53 6.40 -8.79
C GLN A 160 22.06 6.83 -7.40
N ILE A 161 23.00 7.24 -6.54
CA ILE A 161 22.73 7.58 -5.13
C ILE A 161 21.65 8.66 -4.96
N GLY A 162 21.66 9.71 -5.79
CA GLY A 162 20.64 10.76 -5.74
C GLY A 162 19.23 10.23 -6.04
N SER A 163 19.11 9.31 -7.01
CA SER A 163 17.84 8.64 -7.33
C SER A 163 17.38 7.73 -6.18
N ILE A 164 18.30 7.02 -5.53
CA ILE A 164 18.00 6.19 -4.37
C ILE A 164 17.41 7.05 -3.24
N ILE A 165 18.07 8.15 -2.88
CA ILE A 165 17.59 9.04 -1.81
C ILE A 165 16.19 9.57 -2.12
N GLY A 166 15.96 10.05 -3.35
CA GLY A 166 14.64 10.54 -3.75
C GLY A 166 13.55 9.47 -3.67
N ARG A 167 13.83 8.24 -4.10
CA ARG A 167 12.88 7.12 -4.02
C ARG A 167 12.61 6.65 -2.60
N LEU A 168 13.62 6.62 -1.73
CA LEU A 168 13.43 6.31 -0.31
C LEU A 168 12.56 7.37 0.37
N ALA A 169 12.75 8.65 0.04
CA ALA A 169 11.91 9.73 0.54
C ALA A 169 10.45 9.56 0.06
N LEU A 170 10.24 9.28 -1.24
CA LEU A 170 8.90 9.01 -1.77
C LEU A 170 8.25 7.81 -1.10
N ASN A 171 8.96 6.68 -0.95
CA ASN A 171 8.44 5.49 -0.28
C ASN A 171 8.07 5.77 1.18
N THR A 172 8.87 6.60 1.87
CA THR A 172 8.57 7.02 3.25
C THR A 172 7.27 7.84 3.29
N VAL A 173 7.11 8.83 2.39
CA VAL A 173 5.91 9.67 2.33
C VAL A 173 4.67 8.84 1.96
N SER A 174 4.78 7.98 0.94
CA SER A 174 3.69 7.08 0.53
C SER A 174 3.23 6.23 1.70
N TRP A 175 4.15 5.61 2.44
CA TRP A 175 3.77 4.75 3.55
C TRP A 175 3.28 5.53 4.76
N ILE A 176 3.70 6.79 4.99
CA ILE A 176 3.06 7.66 5.99
C ILE A 176 1.55 7.79 5.68
N ILE A 177 1.18 7.96 4.42
CA ILE A 177 -0.23 8.06 3.99
C ILE A 177 -0.94 6.72 4.16
N PHE A 178 -0.36 5.60 3.70
CA PHE A 178 -0.94 4.26 3.84
C PHE A 178 -1.10 3.86 5.31
N GLY A 179 -0.06 4.07 6.11
CA GLY A 179 -0.06 3.88 7.55
C GLY A 179 -1.12 4.75 8.25
N ALA A 180 -1.35 5.99 7.80
CA ALA A 180 -2.44 6.83 8.29
C ALA A 180 -3.82 6.26 7.92
N ILE A 181 -4.03 5.83 6.67
CA ILE A 181 -5.28 5.19 6.23
C ILE A 181 -5.59 3.98 7.12
N TYR A 182 -4.62 3.09 7.34
CA TYR A 182 -4.80 1.91 8.19
C TYR A 182 -4.98 2.29 9.66
N ALA A 183 -4.20 3.24 10.17
CA ALA A 183 -4.33 3.71 11.55
C ALA A 183 -5.71 4.34 11.84
N LEU A 184 -6.29 5.06 10.88
CA LEU A 184 -7.58 5.69 11.05
C LEU A 184 -8.74 4.72 10.90
N SER A 185 -8.65 3.77 9.99
CA SER A 185 -9.76 2.87 9.64
C SER A 185 -9.73 1.51 10.33
N GLY A 186 -8.54 1.01 10.70
CA GLY A 186 -8.34 -0.39 11.06
C GLY A 186 -8.73 -1.36 9.95
N ASN A 187 -8.68 -0.92 8.67
CA ASN A 187 -9.19 -1.66 7.53
C ASN A 187 -8.05 -1.98 6.54
N LEU A 188 -7.56 -3.23 6.58
CA LEU A 188 -6.48 -3.66 5.69
C LEU A 188 -6.90 -3.67 4.21
N TRP A 189 -8.17 -3.95 3.91
CA TRP A 189 -8.69 -3.90 2.53
C TRP A 189 -8.50 -2.50 1.94
N LEU A 190 -8.82 -1.46 2.71
CA LEU A 190 -8.76 -0.08 2.23
C LEU A 190 -7.33 0.36 1.92
N VAL A 191 -6.37 0.07 2.81
CA VAL A 191 -4.97 0.45 2.56
C VAL A 191 -4.35 -0.36 1.42
N ALA A 192 -4.67 -1.66 1.31
CA ALA A 192 -4.21 -2.50 0.19
C ALA A 192 -4.74 -2.00 -1.16
N MET A 193 -6.02 -1.61 -1.22
CA MET A 193 -6.61 -1.02 -2.43
C MET A 193 -6.06 0.37 -2.74
N ALA A 194 -5.71 1.16 -1.72
CA ALA A 194 -5.04 2.45 -1.90
C ALA A 194 -3.67 2.28 -2.57
N HIS A 195 -2.88 1.31 -2.08
CA HIS A 195 -1.58 0.96 -2.64
C HIS A 195 -1.72 0.39 -4.07
N GLY A 196 -2.60 -0.59 -4.29
CA GLY A 196 -2.86 -1.11 -5.64
C GLY A 196 -3.29 -0.03 -6.63
N SER A 197 -4.01 1.00 -6.16
CA SER A 197 -4.41 2.16 -6.96
C SER A 197 -3.28 3.11 -7.32
N THR A 198 -2.16 3.14 -6.59
CA THR A 198 -0.98 3.93 -7.00
C THR A 198 -0.10 3.19 -7.98
N ASP A 199 -0.08 1.87 -7.91
CA ASP A 199 0.79 1.05 -8.74
C ASP A 199 0.11 0.74 -10.07
N TYR A 200 -1.20 0.48 -10.03
CA TYR A 200 -2.02 0.25 -11.21
C TYR A 200 -3.37 0.99 -11.08
N PRO A 201 -3.39 2.33 -11.20
CA PRO A 201 -4.62 3.13 -11.09
C PRO A 201 -5.63 2.79 -12.18
N LEU A 202 -6.92 2.68 -11.85
CA LEU A 202 -7.97 2.53 -12.87
C LEU A 202 -8.17 3.79 -13.71
N VAL A 203 -7.89 4.95 -13.10
CA VAL A 203 -7.95 6.29 -13.69
C VAL A 203 -6.51 6.86 -13.74
N PRO A 204 -5.86 6.92 -14.92
CA PRO A 204 -4.44 7.28 -15.04
C PRO A 204 -4.05 8.65 -14.47
N LEU A 205 -5.01 9.57 -14.36
CA LEU A 205 -4.79 10.89 -13.74
C LEU A 205 -4.14 10.79 -12.35
N ILE A 206 -4.47 9.75 -11.57
CA ILE A 206 -3.95 9.55 -10.21
C ILE A 206 -2.41 9.52 -10.20
N THR A 207 -1.78 8.88 -11.19
CA THR A 207 -0.31 8.75 -11.27
C THR A 207 0.32 9.74 -12.24
N ASN A 208 -0.40 10.12 -13.29
CA ASN A 208 0.15 10.97 -14.35
C ASN A 208 0.09 12.46 -14.01
N GLN A 209 -0.77 12.85 -13.06
CA GLN A 209 -0.95 14.24 -12.65
C GLN A 209 -0.85 14.36 -11.12
N PRO A 210 0.25 14.92 -10.57
CA PRO A 210 0.50 14.94 -9.13
C PRO A 210 -0.65 15.49 -8.28
N VAL A 211 -1.34 16.53 -8.77
CA VAL A 211 -2.47 17.15 -8.07
C VAL A 211 -3.63 16.15 -7.88
N PHE A 212 -3.98 15.38 -8.91
CA PHE A 212 -5.05 14.38 -8.82
C PHE A 212 -4.66 13.23 -7.90
N GLY A 213 -3.38 12.82 -7.92
CA GLY A 213 -2.86 11.83 -6.97
C GLY A 213 -2.99 12.29 -5.52
N VAL A 214 -2.65 13.55 -5.22
CA VAL A 214 -2.80 14.13 -3.87
C VAL A 214 -4.26 14.21 -3.46
N ILE A 215 -5.16 14.66 -4.36
CA ILE A 215 -6.61 14.71 -4.08
C ILE A 215 -7.14 13.31 -3.80
N PHE A 216 -6.76 12.32 -4.62
CA PHE A 216 -7.18 10.93 -4.45
C PHE A 216 -6.75 10.39 -3.07
N MET A 217 -5.50 10.62 -2.67
CA MET A 217 -5.01 10.23 -1.35
C MET A 217 -5.74 10.93 -0.20
N ALA A 218 -6.01 12.23 -0.35
CA ALA A 218 -6.78 12.98 0.64
C ALA A 218 -8.20 12.43 0.81
N LEU A 219 -8.86 12.05 -0.28
CA LEU A 219 -10.19 11.41 -0.25
C LEU A 219 -10.15 10.04 0.46
N LEU A 220 -9.13 9.22 0.22
CA LEU A 220 -8.96 7.94 0.90
C LEU A 220 -8.70 8.10 2.40
N VAL A 221 -7.87 9.07 2.79
CA VAL A 221 -7.64 9.40 4.22
C VAL A 221 -8.93 9.90 4.87
N ALA A 222 -9.69 10.76 4.21
CA ALA A 222 -10.99 11.22 4.70
C ALA A 222 -11.98 10.05 4.85
N GLY A 223 -12.08 9.17 3.84
CA GLY A 223 -12.92 7.98 3.90
C GLY A 223 -12.51 7.02 5.03
N ALA A 224 -11.20 6.83 5.26
CA ALA A 224 -10.68 6.05 6.38
C ALA A 224 -11.14 6.62 7.74
N TRP A 225 -11.13 7.95 7.88
CA TRP A 225 -11.62 8.63 9.07
C TRP A 225 -13.12 8.41 9.32
N PHE A 226 -13.96 8.56 8.28
CA PHE A 226 -15.42 8.43 8.40
C PHE A 226 -15.89 6.98 8.65
N THR A 227 -15.23 5.99 8.05
CA THR A 227 -15.58 4.57 8.21
C THR A 227 -15.41 4.06 9.63
N ASN A 228 -14.48 4.65 10.40
CA ASN A 228 -14.25 4.31 11.81
C ASN A 228 -15.26 5.00 12.76
N ARG A 229 -15.59 6.27 12.53
CA ARG A 229 -16.62 6.98 13.35
C ARG A 229 -17.98 6.29 13.29
N SER A 230 -18.33 5.74 12.14
CA SER A 230 -19.57 4.99 11.93
C SER A 230 -19.65 3.70 12.78
N ALA A 231 -18.51 3.17 13.23
CA ALA A 231 -18.45 2.01 14.12
C ALA A 231 -18.58 2.41 15.60
N VAL A 232 -17.94 3.52 16.02
CA VAL A 232 -18.01 4.02 17.40
C VAL A 232 -19.40 4.58 17.75
N GLY A 233 -20.07 5.24 16.81
CA GLY A 233 -21.43 5.75 17.02
C GLY A 233 -22.52 4.67 17.18
N LYS A 234 -22.20 3.40 16.88
CA LYS A 234 -23.13 2.26 17.06
C LYS A 234 -22.98 1.54 18.41
N SER A 235 -21.93 1.80 19.19
CA SER A 235 -21.76 1.20 20.53
C SER A 235 -22.35 2.04 21.67
N LEU A 236 -23.10 3.11 21.34
CA LEU A 236 -23.71 4.04 22.29
C LEU A 236 -25.23 4.15 22.09
N LYS A 237 -25.87 3.14 21.50
CA LYS A 237 -27.33 3.01 21.43
C LYS A 237 -27.75 1.67 22.01
#